data_AF-A0A0K9PF99-F1
#
_entry.id   AF-A0A0K9PF99-F1
#
_cell.length_a   1.000
_cell.length_b   1.000
_cell.length_c   1.000
_cell.angle_alpha   90.00
_cell.angle_beta   90.00
_cell.angle_gamma   90.00
#
_symmetry.space_group_name_H-M   'P 1'
#
loop_
_entity.id
_entity.type
_entity.pdbx_description
1 polymer ?
#
loop_
_entity_poly.entity_id
_entity_poly.type
_entity_poly.pdbx_seq_one_letter_code
_entity_poly.pdbx_strand_id
1 'polypeptide(L)'
;MIRLDLNSDRKTYYDILSVKKNASYDEIRTGYKLAALNSHPDKQKTSVDHKMFLDVQKAWEVLSDPQTRSKYDRELIASKLDSIPIADEINLSDAMIDKSSDDPEVLHPCRCGDCFAITFSELAEIGFRLDENGGLLDGKTLKNSDLENASITIPCSSCSLKINLIVSL
;
A
#
# COMPACT_ATOMS: atom_id res chain seq x y z
N MET A 1 7.81 -25.61 17.23
CA MET A 1 6.43 -25.30 16.81
C MET A 1 6.38 -23.82 16.48
N ILE A 2 6.55 -23.46 15.20
CA ILE A 2 6.45 -22.05 14.77
C ILE A 2 5.26 -21.98 13.82
N ARG A 3 4.31 -21.15 14.19
CA ARG A 3 3.03 -20.91 13.52
C ARG A 3 3.29 -20.51 12.06
N LEU A 4 2.65 -21.24 11.15
CA LEU A 4 2.43 -20.82 9.78
C LEU A 4 1.32 -19.77 9.82
N ASP A 5 1.65 -18.50 9.60
CA ASP A 5 0.65 -17.47 9.34
C ASP A 5 0.00 -17.80 7.98
N LEU A 6 -1.18 -18.40 8.05
CA LEU A 6 -2.07 -18.61 6.93
C LEU A 6 -2.75 -17.28 6.56
N ASN A 7 -2.98 -17.11 5.26
CA ASN A 7 -3.97 -16.26 4.61
C ASN A 7 -3.54 -14.87 4.10
N SER A 8 -3.04 -14.86 2.86
CA SER A 8 -3.48 -13.93 1.83
C SER A 8 -3.74 -14.78 0.57
N ASP A 9 -4.92 -14.68 -0.05
CA ASP A 9 -5.42 -15.53 -1.16
C ASP A 9 -4.58 -15.51 -2.47
N ARG A 10 -3.34 -15.02 -2.42
CA ARG A 10 -2.35 -15.11 -3.50
C ARG A 10 -0.98 -15.42 -2.91
N LYS A 11 -0.40 -16.57 -3.30
CA LYS A 11 0.97 -16.95 -2.94
C LYS A 11 1.95 -15.88 -3.44
N THR A 12 2.81 -15.39 -2.56
CA THR A 12 3.90 -14.48 -2.94
C THR A 12 5.06 -15.24 -3.55
N TYR A 13 5.99 -14.53 -4.21
CA TYR A 13 7.21 -15.16 -4.72
C TYR A 13 8.10 -15.74 -3.61
N TYR A 14 8.06 -15.14 -2.42
CA TYR A 14 8.74 -15.68 -1.24
C TYR A 14 8.12 -17.02 -0.80
N ASP A 15 6.79 -17.13 -0.82
CA ASP A 15 6.08 -18.38 -0.51
C ASP A 15 6.37 -19.47 -1.54
N ILE A 16 6.44 -19.10 -2.83
CA ILE A 16 6.78 -20.02 -3.92
C ILE A 16 8.17 -20.63 -3.73
N LEU A 17 9.15 -19.83 -3.32
CA LEU A 17 10.50 -20.31 -3.01
C LEU A 17 10.64 -20.87 -1.58
N SER A 18 9.57 -20.83 -0.78
CA SER A 18 9.56 -21.25 0.63
C SER A 18 10.63 -20.55 1.48
N VAL A 19 10.85 -19.26 1.22
CA VAL A 19 11.78 -18.40 1.96
C VAL A 19 11.05 -17.26 2.63
N LYS A 20 11.66 -16.65 3.65
CA LYS A 20 11.08 -15.48 4.32
C LYS A 20 11.26 -14.22 3.48
N LYS A 21 10.41 -13.20 3.67
CA LYS A 21 10.55 -11.90 3.00
C LYS A 21 11.88 -11.20 3.31
N ASN A 22 12.44 -11.43 4.50
CA ASN A 22 13.75 -10.91 4.91
C ASN A 22 14.92 -11.84 4.54
N ALA A 23 14.69 -12.88 3.73
CA ALA A 23 15.74 -13.79 3.30
C ALA A 23 16.86 -13.05 2.55
N SER A 24 18.08 -13.44 2.84
CA SER A 24 19.28 -13.05 2.12
C SER A 24 19.27 -13.64 0.70
N TYR A 25 20.12 -13.08 -0.18
CA TYR A 25 20.27 -13.60 -1.54
C TYR A 25 20.66 -15.09 -1.56
N ASP A 26 21.52 -15.53 -0.63
CA ASP A 26 21.96 -16.93 -0.56
C ASP A 26 20.83 -17.88 -0.15
N GLU A 27 19.98 -17.45 0.78
CA GLU A 27 18.77 -18.19 1.17
C GLU A 27 17.77 -18.28 0.01
N ILE A 28 17.58 -17.19 -0.74
CA ILE A 28 16.71 -17.18 -1.95
C ILE A 28 17.26 -18.12 -3.02
N ARG A 29 18.59 -18.12 -3.23
CA ARG A 29 19.27 -19.02 -4.16
C ARG A 29 19.13 -20.48 -3.77
N THR A 30 19.23 -20.78 -2.48
CA THR A 30 19.06 -22.12 -1.96
C THR A 30 17.60 -22.57 -2.07
N GLY A 31 16.65 -21.70 -1.74
CA GLY A 31 15.22 -21.93 -1.90
C GLY A 31 14.83 -22.22 -3.35
N TYR A 32 15.36 -21.45 -4.30
CA TYR A 32 15.16 -21.70 -5.73
C TYR A 32 15.66 -23.08 -6.18
N LYS A 33 16.88 -23.48 -5.78
CA LYS A 33 17.41 -24.81 -6.14
C LYS A 33 16.51 -25.93 -5.62
N LEU A 34 16.05 -25.82 -4.38
CA LEU A 34 15.15 -26.82 -3.77
C LEU A 34 13.80 -26.84 -4.47
N ALA A 35 13.19 -25.67 -4.70
CA ALA A 35 11.91 -25.55 -5.38
C ALA A 35 11.97 -26.11 -6.82
N ALA A 36 13.01 -25.76 -7.59
CA ALA A 36 13.20 -26.23 -8.96
C ALA A 36 13.41 -27.74 -9.06
N LEU A 37 14.11 -28.35 -8.09
CA LEU A 37 14.27 -29.80 -8.00
C LEU A 37 12.94 -30.52 -7.69
N ASN A 38 12.12 -29.92 -6.83
CA ASN A 38 10.82 -30.46 -6.45
C ASN A 38 9.78 -30.31 -7.56
N SER A 39 9.84 -29.23 -8.35
CA SER A 39 8.91 -28.94 -9.44
C SER A 39 9.43 -29.36 -10.81
N HIS A 40 10.48 -30.19 -10.90
CA HIS A 40 11.09 -30.53 -12.19
C HIS A 40 10.13 -31.36 -13.07
N PRO A 41 9.88 -30.98 -14.34
CA PRO A 41 8.88 -31.63 -15.19
C PRO A 41 9.19 -33.11 -15.48
N ASP A 42 10.45 -33.52 -15.45
CA ASP A 42 10.86 -34.92 -15.64
C ASP A 42 10.32 -35.85 -14.53
N LYS A 43 10.06 -35.33 -13.33
CA LYS A 43 9.47 -36.09 -12.22
C LYS A 43 7.95 -36.02 -12.19
N GLN A 44 7.31 -35.17 -13.00
CA GLN A 44 5.93 -34.75 -12.78
C GLN A 44 5.12 -34.79 -14.08
N LYS A 45 4.13 -35.70 -14.14
CA LYS A 45 3.41 -36.08 -15.36
C LYS A 45 2.13 -35.26 -15.64
N THR A 46 1.87 -34.17 -14.93
CA THR A 46 0.61 -33.42 -15.04
C THR A 46 0.80 -31.94 -15.43
N SER A 47 -0.24 -31.31 -15.96
CA SER A 47 -0.22 -29.90 -16.37
C SER A 47 -0.14 -28.91 -15.20
N VAL A 48 -0.61 -29.31 -14.01
CA VAL A 48 -0.54 -28.50 -12.78
C VAL A 48 0.92 -28.29 -12.36
N ASP A 49 1.74 -29.32 -12.54
CA ASP A 49 3.15 -29.32 -12.19
C ASP A 49 3.98 -28.38 -13.08
N HIS A 50 3.60 -28.27 -14.36
CA HIS A 50 4.23 -27.34 -15.30
C HIS A 50 4.02 -25.87 -14.89
N LYS A 51 2.83 -25.54 -14.37
CA LYS A 51 2.54 -24.19 -13.86
C LYS A 51 3.40 -23.87 -12.62
N MET A 52 3.58 -24.85 -11.72
CA MET A 52 4.43 -24.66 -10.54
C MET A 52 5.88 -24.36 -10.91
N PHE A 53 6.44 -25.07 -11.90
CA PHE A 53 7.79 -24.81 -12.38
C PHE A 53 7.95 -23.39 -12.95
N LEU A 54 6.98 -22.94 -13.76
CA LEU A 54 6.97 -21.58 -14.31
C LEU A 54 6.87 -20.52 -13.20
N ASP A 55 6.05 -20.76 -12.17
CA ASP A 55 5.91 -19.85 -11.03
C ASP A 55 7.22 -19.77 -10.23
N VAL A 56 7.94 -20.89 -10.05
CA VAL A 56 9.27 -20.93 -9.41
C VAL A 56 10.31 -20.15 -10.23
N GLN A 57 10.29 -20.27 -11.56
CA GLN A 57 11.19 -19.50 -12.43
C GLN A 57 10.92 -17.99 -12.33
N LYS A 58 9.65 -17.58 -12.39
CA LYS A 58 9.27 -16.16 -12.23
C LYS A 58 9.66 -15.62 -10.87
N ALA A 59 9.44 -16.39 -9.81
CA ALA A 59 9.84 -15.99 -8.47
C ALA A 59 11.35 -15.75 -8.37
N TRP A 60 12.16 -16.59 -9.01
CA TRP A 60 13.61 -16.40 -9.07
C TRP A 60 14.01 -15.17 -9.87
N GLU A 61 13.43 -14.95 -11.05
CA GLU A 61 13.70 -13.78 -11.88
C GLU A 61 13.47 -12.45 -11.12
N VAL A 62 12.41 -12.41 -10.31
CA VAL A 62 12.04 -11.23 -9.52
C VAL A 62 12.84 -11.11 -8.22
N LEU A 63 13.15 -12.21 -7.53
CA LEU A 63 13.80 -12.15 -6.22
C LEU A 63 15.33 -12.21 -6.26
N SER A 64 15.92 -12.65 -7.37
CA SER A 64 17.37 -12.78 -7.51
C SER A 64 18.08 -11.44 -7.71
N ASP A 65 17.46 -10.47 -8.38
CA ASP A 65 18.02 -9.15 -8.57
C ASP A 65 17.49 -8.14 -7.51
N PRO A 66 18.36 -7.36 -6.85
CA PRO A 66 17.93 -6.41 -5.83
C PRO A 66 16.96 -5.32 -6.34
N GLN A 67 17.09 -4.89 -7.61
CA GLN A 67 16.22 -3.84 -8.16
C GLN A 67 14.83 -4.39 -8.45
N THR A 68 14.74 -5.56 -9.07
CA THR A 68 13.45 -6.22 -9.35
C THR A 68 12.76 -6.64 -8.06
N ARG A 69 13.50 -7.14 -7.06
CA ARG A 69 13.00 -7.45 -5.73
C ARG A 69 12.44 -6.21 -5.04
N SER A 70 13.17 -5.09 -5.07
CA SER A 70 12.73 -3.84 -4.47
C SER A 70 11.42 -3.33 -5.11
N LYS A 71 11.30 -3.43 -6.44
CA LYS A 71 10.07 -3.08 -7.14
C LYS A 71 8.90 -3.97 -6.71
N TYR A 72 9.12 -5.28 -6.66
CA TYR A 72 8.11 -6.24 -6.20
C TYR A 72 7.68 -5.98 -4.75
N ASP A 73 8.65 -5.70 -3.86
CA ASP A 73 8.35 -5.39 -2.46
C ASP A 73 7.50 -4.11 -2.33
N ARG A 74 7.75 -3.08 -3.16
CA ARG A 74 6.91 -1.87 -3.22
C ARG A 74 5.49 -2.18 -3.69
N GLU A 75 5.33 -2.98 -4.74
CA GLU A 75 4.02 -3.41 -5.25
C GLU A 75 3.25 -4.24 -4.21
N LEU A 76 3.95 -5.10 -3.47
CA LEU A 76 3.37 -5.91 -2.41
C LEU A 76 2.89 -5.04 -1.23
N ILE A 77 3.63 -3.97 -0.91
CA ILE A 77 3.22 -2.98 0.08
C ILE A 77 2.00 -2.21 -0.43
N ALA A 78 2.05 -1.66 -1.64
CA ALA A 78 0.93 -0.92 -2.24
C ALA A 78 -0.36 -1.75 -2.27
N SER A 79 -0.28 -3.00 -2.73
CA SER A 79 -1.42 -3.93 -2.76
C SER A 79 -2.00 -4.21 -1.37
N LYS A 80 -1.17 -4.13 -0.32
CA LYS A 80 -1.61 -4.27 1.07
C LYS A 80 -2.16 -2.97 1.65
N LEU A 81 -1.67 -1.83 1.18
CA LEU A 81 -2.16 -0.50 1.55
C LEU A 81 -3.58 -0.24 1.04
N ASP A 82 -3.97 -0.83 -0.08
CA ASP A 82 -5.33 -0.75 -0.65
C ASP A 82 -6.36 -1.59 0.14
N SER A 83 -5.89 -2.52 0.97
CA SER A 83 -6.73 -3.38 1.82
C SER A 83 -6.72 -2.94 3.30
N ILE A 84 -6.14 -1.78 3.61
CA ILE A 84 -6.26 -1.17 4.94
C ILE A 84 -7.66 -0.56 5.04
N PRO A 85 -8.47 -0.96 6.04
CA PRO A 85 -9.78 -0.34 6.25
C PRO A 85 -9.59 1.15 6.53
N ILE A 86 -10.34 1.99 5.83
CA ILE A 86 -10.51 3.40 6.19
C ILE A 86 -11.02 3.41 7.63
N ALA A 87 -10.26 4.02 8.54
CA ALA A 87 -10.57 4.00 9.95
C ALA A 87 -11.84 4.80 10.24
N ASP A 88 -12.02 5.93 9.55
CA ASP A 88 -13.16 6.84 9.63
C ASP A 88 -13.20 7.73 8.36
N GLU A 89 -14.40 8.17 7.96
CA GLU A 89 -14.63 9.26 7.00
C GLU A 89 -14.90 10.54 7.80
N ILE A 90 -14.14 11.60 7.54
CA ILE A 90 -14.14 12.83 8.35
C ILE A 90 -14.41 14.00 7.41
N ASN A 91 -15.41 14.83 7.71
CA ASN A 91 -15.62 16.05 6.95
C ASN A 91 -14.54 17.08 7.29
N LEU A 92 -14.14 17.87 6.31
CA LEU A 92 -13.19 18.97 6.50
C LEU A 92 -13.65 19.95 7.59
N SER A 93 -14.96 20.15 7.73
CA SER A 93 -15.56 20.97 8.80
C SER A 93 -15.31 20.45 10.21
N ASP A 94 -15.09 19.14 10.35
CA ASP A 94 -14.84 18.46 11.63
C ASP A 94 -13.32 18.34 11.94
N ALA A 95 -12.46 18.76 11.00
CA ALA A 95 -11.02 18.77 11.17
C ALA A 95 -10.54 20.11 11.76
N MET A 96 -9.46 20.04 12.53
CA MET A 96 -8.83 21.22 13.12
C MET A 96 -7.85 21.82 12.10
N ILE A 97 -7.78 23.14 12.00
CA ILE A 97 -6.78 23.80 11.15
C ILE A 97 -5.75 24.41 12.07
N ASP A 98 -4.52 23.90 12.03
CA ASP A 98 -3.39 24.54 12.67
C ASP A 98 -2.78 25.58 11.74
N LYS A 99 -2.66 26.81 12.25
CA LYS A 99 -2.08 27.96 11.56
C LYS A 99 -0.83 28.46 12.25
N SER A 100 -0.25 27.65 13.15
CA SER A 100 0.93 28.03 13.92
C SER A 100 2.20 28.10 13.07
N SER A 101 2.19 27.44 11.90
CA SER A 101 3.29 27.35 10.94
C SER A 101 3.08 28.25 9.72
N ASP A 102 4.15 28.46 8.93
CA ASP A 102 4.10 29.20 7.66
C ASP A 102 3.19 28.54 6.59
N ASP A 103 2.93 27.23 6.72
CA ASP A 103 1.96 26.49 5.90
C ASP A 103 0.87 25.90 6.82
N PRO A 104 -0.39 26.34 6.70
CA PRO A 104 -1.48 25.81 7.52
C PRO A 104 -1.71 24.33 7.25
N GLU A 105 -2.01 23.58 8.32
CA GLU A 105 -2.23 22.14 8.24
C GLU A 105 -3.63 21.79 8.73
N VAL A 106 -4.31 20.92 7.98
CA VAL A 106 -5.53 20.26 8.46
C VAL A 106 -5.11 19.07 9.31
N LEU A 107 -5.50 19.08 10.57
CA LEU A 107 -5.18 18.08 11.58
C LEU A 107 -6.44 17.37 12.07
N HIS A 108 -6.35 16.06 12.23
CA HIS A 108 -7.36 15.27 12.93
C HIS A 108 -6.72 14.27 13.90
N PRO A 109 -7.18 14.18 15.16
CA PRO A 109 -6.59 13.28 16.13
C PRO A 109 -6.80 11.81 15.76
N CYS A 110 -5.75 11.01 15.88
CA CYS A 110 -5.80 9.57 15.70
C CYS A 110 -5.99 8.87 17.05
N ARG A 111 -6.69 7.72 17.06
CA ARG A 111 -6.87 6.89 18.26
C ARG A 111 -5.55 6.34 18.85
N CYS A 112 -4.44 6.41 18.11
CA CYS A 112 -3.12 6.02 18.61
C CYS A 112 -2.42 7.10 19.45
N GLY A 113 -2.93 8.34 19.45
CA GLY A 113 -2.34 9.48 20.16
C GLY A 113 -1.63 10.49 19.26
N ASP A 114 -1.33 10.13 18.00
CA ASP A 114 -0.80 11.04 16.98
C ASP A 114 -1.92 11.69 16.15
N CYS A 115 -1.58 12.42 15.09
CA CYS A 115 -2.53 13.08 14.19
C CYS A 115 -2.45 12.54 12.75
N PHE A 116 -3.57 12.66 12.05
CA PHE A 116 -3.65 12.72 10.61
C PHE A 116 -3.43 14.19 10.21
N ALA A 117 -2.47 14.46 9.35
CA ALA A 117 -2.10 15.82 8.96
C ALA A 117 -1.95 15.91 7.44
N ILE A 118 -2.44 17.00 6.86
CA ILE A 118 -2.15 17.37 5.47
C ILE A 118 -2.01 18.89 5.39
N THR A 119 -0.96 19.34 4.72
CA THR A 119 -0.67 20.77 4.52
C THR A 119 -1.59 21.36 3.44
N PHE A 120 -1.81 22.68 3.49
CA PHE A 120 -2.57 23.36 2.45
C PHE A 120 -1.84 23.32 1.11
N SER A 121 -0.50 23.32 1.13
CA SER A 121 0.31 23.10 -0.08
C SER A 121 0.06 21.73 -0.70
N GLU A 122 0.05 20.64 0.07
CA GLU A 122 -0.25 19.29 -0.43
C GLU A 122 -1.68 19.20 -0.99
N LEU A 123 -2.66 19.81 -0.32
CA LEU A 123 -4.02 19.90 -0.82
C LEU A 123 -4.09 20.64 -2.16
N ALA A 124 -3.34 21.73 -2.31
CA ALA A 124 -3.29 22.51 -3.55
C ALA A 124 -2.65 21.73 -4.72
N GLU A 125 -1.63 20.90 -4.45
CA GLU A 125 -1.02 20.01 -5.45
C GLU A 125 -2.04 18.98 -5.98
N ILE A 126 -2.86 18.45 -5.08
CA ILE A 126 -3.95 17.52 -5.41
C ILE A 126 -5.09 18.26 -6.14
N GLY A 127 -5.21 19.57 -5.94
CA GLY A 127 -6.13 20.46 -6.67
C GLY A 127 -7.28 21.01 -5.82
N PHE A 128 -7.12 21.03 -4.50
CA PHE A 128 -8.04 21.64 -3.55
C PHE A 128 -7.42 22.93 -3.01
N ARG A 129 -7.99 24.08 -3.35
CA ARG A 129 -7.59 25.35 -2.75
C ARG A 129 -8.55 25.70 -1.63
N LEU A 130 -8.05 25.75 -0.40
CA LEU A 130 -8.81 26.17 0.77
C LEU A 130 -8.56 27.64 1.10
N ASP A 131 -9.56 28.32 1.66
CA ASP A 131 -9.46 29.63 2.27
C ASP A 131 -8.84 29.53 3.66
N GLU A 132 -8.56 30.70 4.24
CA GLU A 132 -7.98 30.79 5.58
C GLU A 132 -8.79 30.09 6.67
N ASN A 133 -10.08 29.80 6.48
CA ASN A 133 -10.96 29.12 7.42
C ASN A 133 -11.24 27.65 7.03
N GLY A 134 -10.58 27.12 5.99
CA GLY A 134 -10.83 25.78 5.46
C GLY A 134 -12.04 25.68 4.53
N GLY A 135 -12.61 26.80 4.09
CA GLY A 135 -13.63 26.85 3.05
C GLY A 135 -13.01 26.63 1.67
N LEU A 136 -13.61 25.80 0.83
CA LEU A 136 -13.07 25.53 -0.50
C LEU A 136 -13.23 26.74 -1.44
N LEU A 137 -12.12 27.25 -1.97
CA LEU A 137 -12.07 28.38 -2.91
C LEU A 137 -12.17 27.94 -4.37
N ASP A 138 -11.52 26.83 -4.71
CA ASP A 138 -11.54 26.26 -6.06
C ASP A 138 -11.08 24.78 -5.99
N GLY A 139 -12.02 23.86 -6.18
CA GLY A 139 -11.74 22.42 -6.33
C GLY A 139 -11.63 22.09 -7.82
N LYS A 140 -10.54 21.44 -8.24
CA LYS A 140 -10.26 21.17 -9.65
C LYS A 140 -11.49 20.66 -10.41
N THR A 141 -11.73 21.33 -11.53
CA THR A 141 -12.55 20.98 -12.68
C THR A 141 -12.34 19.53 -13.13
N LEU A 142 -12.94 18.57 -12.43
CA LEU A 142 -13.18 17.24 -12.97
C LEU A 142 -14.51 17.31 -13.71
N LYS A 143 -14.43 17.27 -15.04
CA LYS A 143 -15.59 16.98 -15.88
C LYS A 143 -16.07 15.57 -15.55
N ASN A 144 -16.92 15.46 -14.54
CA ASN A 144 -17.99 14.49 -14.47
C ASN A 144 -19.00 15.02 -13.45
N SER A 145 -20.19 15.26 -13.96
CA SER A 145 -21.42 15.40 -13.17
C SER A 145 -21.49 14.30 -12.11
N ASP A 146 -21.99 14.65 -10.93
CA ASP A 146 -22.32 13.77 -9.80
C ASP A 146 -21.21 13.51 -8.76
N LEU A 147 -20.48 14.56 -8.33
CA LEU A 147 -19.67 14.47 -7.11
C LEU A 147 -19.86 15.70 -6.22
N GLU A 148 -20.84 15.65 -5.32
CA GLU A 148 -21.11 16.72 -4.34
C GLU A 148 -19.98 16.84 -3.29
N ASN A 149 -19.15 15.80 -3.13
CA ASN A 149 -18.08 15.76 -2.14
C ASN A 149 -16.81 15.13 -2.73
N ALA A 150 -15.67 15.81 -2.64
CA ALA A 150 -14.38 15.20 -2.90
C ALA A 150 -13.84 14.45 -1.67
N SER A 151 -13.04 13.40 -1.86
CA SER A 151 -12.42 12.67 -0.75
C SER A 151 -10.91 12.54 -0.95
N ILE A 152 -10.16 12.71 0.14
CA ILE A 152 -8.69 12.65 0.16
C ILE A 152 -8.27 11.71 1.27
N THR A 153 -7.42 10.73 0.96
CA THR A 153 -6.96 9.76 1.97
C THR A 153 -5.70 10.28 2.67
N ILE A 154 -5.75 10.40 4.00
CA ILE A 154 -4.63 10.90 4.82
C ILE A 154 -4.13 9.76 5.72
N PRO A 155 -2.83 9.40 5.67
CA PRO A 155 -2.24 8.42 6.57
C PRO A 155 -1.92 9.04 7.94
N CYS A 156 -1.95 8.22 8.99
CA CYS A 156 -1.40 8.63 10.28
C CYS A 156 0.14 8.60 10.24
N SER A 157 0.79 9.58 10.86
CA SER A 157 2.27 9.65 10.96
C SER A 157 2.89 8.48 11.73
N SER A 158 2.13 7.85 12.63
CA SER A 158 2.66 6.91 13.64
C SER A 158 2.06 5.51 13.57
N CYS A 159 0.88 5.36 12.97
CA CYS A 159 0.24 4.05 12.81
C CYS A 159 -0.13 3.75 11.36
N SER A 160 -0.55 2.51 11.09
CA SER A 160 -0.97 2.09 9.75
C SER A 160 -2.41 2.49 9.39
N LEU A 161 -3.08 3.32 10.19
CA LEU A 161 -4.45 3.79 9.91
C LEU A 161 -4.44 4.90 8.86
N LYS A 162 -5.57 5.00 8.16
CA LYS A 162 -5.86 6.05 7.19
C LYS A 162 -7.28 6.56 7.42
N ILE A 163 -7.50 7.82 7.13
CA ILE A 163 -8.84 8.41 7.10
C ILE A 163 -9.13 8.96 5.71
N ASN A 164 -10.41 9.07 5.37
CA ASN A 164 -10.84 9.85 4.22
C ASN A 164 -11.34 11.20 4.69
N LEU A 165 -10.63 12.25 4.33
CA LEU A 165 -11.06 13.62 4.50
C LEU A 165 -12.03 13.98 3.37
N ILE A 166 -13.29 14.19 3.72
CA ILE A 166 -14.36 14.58 2.81
C ILE A 166 -14.41 16.11 2.74
N VAL A 167 -14.25 16.64 1.55
CA VAL A 167 -14.33 18.07 1.24
C VAL A 167 -15.61 18.27 0.43
N SER A 168 -16.65 18.79 1.08
CA SER A 168 -17.89 19.18 0.40
C SER A 168 -17.64 20.39 -0.50
N LEU A 169 -18.12 20.30 -1.76
CA LEU A 169 -17.94 21.30 -2.82
C LEU A 169 -19.05 22.36 -2.82
#